data_AF-A0A3A6N3Y3-F1
#
_entry.id   AF-A0A3A6N3Y3-F1
#
_cell.length_a   1.000
_cell.length_b   1.000
_cell.length_c   1.000
_cell.angle_alpha   90.00
_cell.angle_beta   90.00
_cell.angle_gamma   90.00
#
_symmetry.space_group_name_H-M   'P 1'
#
loop_
_entity.id
_entity.type
_entity.pdbx_description
1 polymer ?
#
loop_
_entity_poly.entity_id
_entity_poly.type
_entity_poly.pdbx_seq_one_letter_code
_entity_poly.pdbx_strand_id
1 'polypeptide(L)' 'MGLENTRDELLLKQINTLEREVERLKRNLLHNLAARTGRKKAKPSLFGSVRSGDIADEEIKKAKTALFRDLEDL' A
#
# COMPACT_ATOMS: atom_id res chain seq x y z
N MET A 1 6.77 30.22 32.27
CA MET A 1 5.91 29.18 31.67
C MET A 1 6.36 28.73 30.26
N GLY A 2 7.61 28.95 29.83
CA GLY A 2 8.03 28.65 28.44
C GLY A 2 8.82 27.35 28.23
N LEU A 3 9.29 26.70 29.31
CA LEU A 3 10.17 25.53 29.24
C LEU A 3 9.45 24.19 29.49
N GLU A 4 8.27 24.22 30.11
CA GLU A 4 7.47 23.00 30.35
C GLU A 4 6.80 22.55 29.04
N ASN A 5 6.29 23.50 28.25
CA ASN A 5 5.65 23.22 26.95
C ASN A 5 6.59 22.48 25.98
N THR A 6 7.88 22.82 25.94
CA THR A 6 8.85 22.17 25.05
C THR A 6 9.19 20.74 25.50
N ARG A 7 9.20 20.49 26.81
CA ARG A 7 9.41 19.14 27.35
C ARG A 7 8.20 18.25 27.05
N ASP A 8 7.00 18.77 27.22
CA ASP A 8 5.76 18.03 26.96
C ASP A 8 5.60 17.71 25.47
N GLU A 9 5.94 18.64 24.59
CA GLU A 9 5.99 18.42 23.13
C GLU A 9 7.01 17.34 22.73
N LEU A 10 8.20 17.34 23.36
CA LEU A 10 9.21 16.30 23.14
C LEU A 10 8.72 14.93 23.59
N LEU A 11 8.06 14.85 24.75
CA LEU A 11 7.48 13.61 25.27
C LEU A 11 6.35 13.11 24.36
N LEU A 12 5.47 13.98 23.88
CA LEU A 12 4.42 13.62 22.91
C LEU A 12 5.01 13.09 21.60
N LYS A 13 6.09 13.72 21.10
CA LYS A 13 6.80 13.24 19.91
C LYS A 13 7.43 11.85 20.13
N GLN A 14 7.97 11.60 21.31
CA GLN A 14 8.50 10.28 21.68
C GLN A 14 7.40 9.22 21.74
N ILE A 15 6.26 9.54 22.37
CA ILE A 15 5.08 8.66 22.42
C ILE A 15 4.61 8.30 21.00
N ASN A 16 4.40 9.29 20.14
CA ASN A 16 3.99 9.07 18.74
C ASN A 16 4.98 8.19 17.95
N THR A 17 6.28 8.33 18.25
CA THR A 17 7.32 7.50 17.61
C THR A 17 7.21 6.06 18.06
N LEU A 18 7.04 5.82 19.37
CA LEU A 18 6.87 4.50 19.94
C LEU A 18 5.58 3.82 19.44
N GLU A 19 4.48 4.54 19.34
CA GLU A 19 3.21 4.01 18.80
C GLU A 19 3.37 3.49 17.37
N ARG A 20 4.03 4.27 16.51
CA ARG A 20 4.34 3.85 15.13
C ARG A 20 5.23 2.62 15.08
N GLU A 21 6.18 2.51 16.01
CA GLU A 21 7.07 1.36 16.12
C GLU A 21 6.31 0.10 16.57
N VAL A 22 5.42 0.22 17.55
CA VAL A 22 4.53 -0.86 17.99
C VAL A 22 3.64 -1.34 16.84
N GLU A 23 3.04 -0.42 16.08
CA GLU A 23 2.24 -0.80 14.91
C GLU A 23 3.08 -1.51 13.84
N ARG A 24 4.31 -1.05 13.60
CA ARG A 24 5.23 -1.69 12.66
C ARG A 24 5.55 -3.11 13.10
N LEU A 25 5.84 -3.32 14.39
CA LEU A 25 6.09 -4.64 14.96
C LEU A 25 4.87 -5.55 14.84
N LYS A 26 3.66 -5.04 15.12
CA LYS A 26 2.40 -5.76 14.92
C LYS A 26 2.21 -6.20 13.47
N ARG A 27 2.42 -5.29 12.51
CA ARG A 27 2.33 -5.62 11.06
C ARG A 27 3.35 -6.67 10.66
N ASN A 28 4.59 -6.56 11.13
CA ASN A 28 5.64 -7.52 10.85
C ASN A 28 5.32 -8.90 11.42
N LEU A 29 4.81 -8.97 12.65
CA LEU A 29 4.41 -10.23 13.29
C LEU A 29 3.27 -10.89 12.50
N LEU A 30 2.24 -10.13 12.15
CA LEU A 30 1.13 -10.64 11.33
C LEU A 30 1.59 -11.10 9.95
N HIS A 31 2.50 -10.36 9.31
CA HIS A 31 3.07 -10.75 8.02
C HIS A 31 3.87 -12.05 8.13
N ASN A 32 4.72 -12.17 9.15
CA ASN A 32 5.50 -13.39 9.40
C ASN A 32 4.61 -14.59 9.74
N LEU A 33 3.53 -14.38 10.49
CA LEU A 33 2.55 -15.43 10.78
C LEU A 33 1.78 -15.86 9.53
N ALA A 34 1.37 -14.91 8.69
CA ALA A 34 0.74 -15.19 7.40
C ALA A 34 1.68 -15.95 6.45
N ALA A 35 2.98 -15.60 6.44
CA ALA A 35 3.99 -16.30 5.66
C ALA A 35 4.23 -17.74 6.15
N ARG A 36 4.29 -17.96 7.47
CA ARG A 36 4.48 -19.29 8.08
C ARG A 36 3.29 -20.22 7.91
N THR A 37 2.07 -19.68 7.89
CA THR A 37 0.85 -20.48 7.74
C THR A 37 0.57 -20.95 6.31
N GLY A 38 1.43 -20.61 5.33
CA GLY A 38 1.35 -21.10 3.94
C GLY A 38 0.11 -20.66 3.17
N ARG A 39 -0.84 -19.98 3.82
CA ARG A 39 -2.00 -19.35 3.19
C ARG A 39 -1.51 -18.10 2.48
N LYS A 40 -0.96 -18.28 1.28
CA LYS A 40 -1.10 -17.28 0.22
C LYS A 40 -2.61 -17.06 0.11
N LYS A 41 -3.14 -16.05 0.81
CA LYS A 41 -4.49 -15.55 0.54
C LYS A 41 -4.44 -15.26 -0.96
N ALA A 42 -5.15 -16.07 -1.74
CA ALA A 42 -5.36 -15.79 -3.15
C ALA A 42 -5.79 -14.33 -3.17
N LYS A 43 -4.95 -13.45 -3.73
CA LYS A 43 -5.28 -12.03 -3.81
C LYS A 43 -6.64 -12.02 -4.50
N PRO A 44 -7.73 -11.57 -3.85
CA PRO A 44 -8.95 -11.36 -4.58
C PRO A 44 -8.62 -10.15 -5.44
N SER A 45 -8.12 -10.41 -6.64
CA SER A 45 -8.16 -9.44 -7.72
C SER A 45 -9.61 -9.01 -7.81
N LEU A 46 -9.83 -7.70 -7.94
CA LEU A 46 -11.16 -7.13 -8.15
C LEU A 46 -11.88 -7.79 -9.35
N PHE A 47 -11.10 -8.38 -10.26
CA PHE A 47 -11.55 -9.09 -11.47
C PHE A 47 -11.33 -10.61 -11.42
N GLY A 48 -11.01 -11.19 -10.25
CA GLY A 48 -10.58 -12.59 -10.15
C GLY A 48 -9.20 -12.84 -10.79
N SER A 49 -8.68 -14.07 -10.70
CA SER A 49 -7.41 -14.44 -11.34
C SER A 49 -7.58 -14.49 -12.86
N VAL A 50 -7.58 -13.33 -13.52
CA VAL A 50 -7.47 -13.25 -14.97
C VAL A 50 -6.09 -13.80 -15.32
N ARG A 51 -6.04 -14.88 -16.11
CA ARG A 51 -4.75 -15.37 -16.60
C ARG A 51 -4.19 -14.28 -17.49
N SER A 52 -2.94 -13.88 -17.30
CA SER A 52 -2.32 -12.84 -18.14
C SER A 52 -2.30 -13.16 -19.63
N GLY A 53 -2.60 -14.41 -20.03
CA GLY A 53 -2.80 -14.80 -21.43
C GLY A 53 -4.21 -14.56 -21.98
N ASP A 54 -5.18 -14.17 -21.15
CA ASP A 54 -6.57 -13.91 -21.58
C ASP A 54 -6.78 -12.44 -21.97
N ILE A 55 -5.80 -11.56 -21.74
CA ILE A 55 -5.83 -10.19 -22.26
C ILE A 55 -5.08 -10.21 -23.59
N ALA A 56 -5.81 -10.12 -24.70
CA ALA A 56 -5.18 -9.99 -26.01
C ALA A 56 -4.39 -8.67 -26.06
N ASP A 57 -3.17 -8.69 -26.60
CA ASP A 57 -2.31 -7.50 -26.71
C ASP A 57 -3.03 -6.31 -27.39
N GLU A 58 -3.99 -6.62 -28.27
CA GLU A 58 -4.84 -5.65 -28.94
C GLU A 58 -5.80 -4.91 -27.99
N GLU A 59 -6.28 -5.56 -26.94
CA GLU A 59 -7.13 -4.91 -25.93
C GLU A 59 -6.31 -3.94 -25.07
N ILE A 60 -5.07 -4.30 -24.73
CA ILE A 60 -4.13 -3.40 -24.04
C ILE A 60 -3.83 -2.19 -24.92
N LYS A 61 -3.59 -2.40 -26.21
CA LYS A 61 -3.27 -1.34 -27.16
C LYS A 61 -4.44 -0.37 -27.32
N LYS A 62 -5.66 -0.89 -27.49
CA LYS A 62 -6.90 -0.08 -27.55
C LYS A 62 -7.15 0.71 -26.27
N ALA A 63 -6.92 0.09 -25.10
CA ALA A 63 -7.09 0.77 -23.82
C ALA A 63 -6.08 1.91 -23.64
N LYS A 64 -4.81 1.72 -24.05
CA LYS A 64 -3.77 2.76 -24.00
C LYS A 64 -4.12 3.95 -24.90
N THR A 65 -4.58 3.69 -26.12
CA THR A 65 -5.00 4.76 -27.04
C THR A 65 -6.26 5.48 -26.56
N ALA A 66 -7.15 4.81 -25.82
CA ALA A 66 -8.33 5.44 -25.25
C ALA A 66 -8.02 6.27 -23.98
N LEU A 67 -6.97 5.92 -23.23
CA LEU A 67 -6.62 6.57 -21.96
C LEU A 67 -5.91 7.91 -22.16
N PHE A 68 -5.14 8.05 -23.25
CA PHE A 68 -4.40 9.25 -23.57
C PHE A 68 -5.00 9.87 -24.83
N ARG A 69 -5.46 11.13 -24.75
CA ARG A 69 -5.78 11.91 -25.95
C ARG A 69 -4.49 12.16 -26.73
N ASP A 70 -4.60 12.16 -28.05
CA ASP A 70 -3.47 12.48 -28.91
C ASP A 70 -2.98 13.89 -28.61
N LEU A 71 -1.66 14.11 -28.71
CA LEU A 71 -1.06 15.43 -28.40
C LEU A 71 -1.58 16.55 -29.31
N GLU A 72 -2.19 16.18 -30.44
CA GLU A 72 -2.84 17.08 -31.40
C GLU A 72 -4.19 17.64 -30.89
N ASP A 73 -4.77 17.03 -29.83
CA ASP A 73 -6.01 17.47 -29.17
C ASP A 73 -5.76 18.39 -27.95
N LEU A 74 -4.51 18.82 -27.69
CA LEU A 74 -4.11 19.71 -26.61
C LEU A 74 -3.83 21.14 -27.09
#